data_AF-A0A4R0HBD9-F1
#
_entry.id   AF-A0A4R0HBD9-F1
#
_cell.length_a   1.000
_cell.length_b   1.000
_cell.length_c   1.000
_cell.angle_alpha   90.00
_cell.angle_beta   90.00
_cell.angle_gamma   90.00
#
_symmetry.space_group_name_H-M   'P 1'
#
loop_
_entity.id
_entity.type
_entity.pdbx_description
1 polymer ?
#
loop_
_entity_poly.entity_id
_entity_poly.type
_entity_poly.pdbx_seq_one_letter_code
_entity_poly.pdbx_strand_id
1 'polypeptide(L)' 'MNLADIIRTQAALRQLAERLGAEYADAAPGHVVRLVTKVAQGQANAGHRGWQLIELTELEVRARLLTD' A
#
# COMPACT_ATOMS: atom_id res chain seq x y z
N MET A 1 -16.58 9.94 2.99
CA MET A 1 -15.18 10.40 2.96
C MET A 1 -15.14 11.61 2.04
N ASN A 2 -14.54 12.74 2.43
CA ASN A 2 -14.47 13.90 1.54
C ASN A 2 -13.38 13.70 0.47
N LEU A 3 -13.42 14.49 -0.61
CA LEU A 3 -12.47 14.34 -1.73
C LEU A 3 -11.00 14.56 -1.30
N ALA A 4 -10.76 15.48 -0.36
CA ALA A 4 -9.41 15.77 0.13
C ALA A 4 -8.81 14.56 0.87
N ASP A 5 -9.61 13.81 1.64
CA ASP A 5 -9.20 12.59 2.32
C ASP A 5 -8.85 11.48 1.34
N ILE A 6 -9.64 11.34 0.26
CA ILE A 6 -9.36 10.36 -0.81
C ILE A 6 -8.02 10.68 -1.46
N ILE A 7 -7.81 11.94 -1.85
CA ILE A 7 -6.56 12.38 -2.49
C ILE A 7 -5.37 12.16 -1.57
N ARG A 8 -5.46 12.54 -0.28
CA ARG A 8 -4.40 12.30 0.71
C ARG A 8 -4.06 10.83 0.86
N THR A 9 -5.08 9.98 0.96
CA THR A 9 -4.88 8.53 1.11
C THR A 9 -4.20 7.93 -0.13
N GLN A 10 -4.63 8.33 -1.34
CA GLN A 10 -4.02 7.88 -2.59
C GLN A 10 -2.57 8.35 -2.74
N ALA A 11 -2.26 9.59 -2.35
CA ALA A 11 -0.89 10.11 -2.35
C ALA A 11 0.01 9.33 -1.38
N ALA A 12 -0.48 9.04 -0.17
CA ALA A 12 0.26 8.26 0.81
C ALA A 12 0.52 6.81 0.35
N LEU A 13 -0.46 6.16 -0.29
CA LEU A 13 -0.29 4.82 -0.86
C LEU A 13 0.74 4.81 -2.00
N ARG A 14 0.81 5.86 -2.82
CA ARG A 14 1.84 5.99 -3.85
C ARG A 14 3.24 6.12 -3.24
N GLN A 15 3.39 7.01 -2.24
CA GLN A 15 4.65 7.16 -1.52
C GLN A 15 5.09 5.85 -0.83
N LEU A 16 4.13 5.11 -0.26
CA LEU A 16 4.38 3.79 0.32
C LEU A 16 4.92 2.81 -0.72
N ALA A 17 4.29 2.74 -1.90
CA ALA A 17 4.73 1.85 -2.97
C ALA A 17 6.12 2.21 -3.51
N GLU A 18 6.43 3.49 -3.67
CA GLU A 18 7.74 3.97 -4.09
C GLU A 18 8.82 3.63 -3.06
N ARG A 19 8.55 3.89 -1.77
CA ARG A 19 9.48 3.57 -0.68
C ARG A 19 9.75 2.07 -0.57
N LEU A 20 8.69 1.24 -0.59
CA LEU A 20 8.86 -0.21 -0.54
C LEU A 20 9.52 -0.74 -1.82
N GLY A 21 9.26 -0.13 -2.98
CA GLY A 21 9.94 -0.50 -4.23
C GLY A 21 11.46 -0.26 -4.17
N ALA A 22 11.88 0.81 -3.49
CA ALA A 22 13.30 1.08 -3.25
C ALA A 22 13.92 0.15 -2.20
N GLU A 23 13.17 -0.23 -1.17
CA GLU A 23 13.62 -1.14 -0.12
C GLU A 23 13.77 -2.59 -0.62
N TYR A 24 12.86 -3.03 -1.50
CA TYR A 24 12.81 -4.37 -2.07
C TYR A 24 13.16 -4.33 -3.57
N ALA A 25 14.31 -3.76 -3.91
CA ALA A 25 14.74 -3.54 -5.30
C ALA A 25 14.95 -4.84 -6.09
N ASP A 26 15.15 -5.97 -5.40
CA ASP A 26 15.29 -7.30 -6.02
C ASP A 26 13.93 -7.87 -6.51
N ALA A 27 12.81 -7.28 -6.07
CA ALA A 27 11.49 -7.69 -6.53
C ALA A 27 11.29 -7.34 -8.01
N ALA A 28 10.53 -8.17 -8.73
CA ALA A 28 10.24 -7.93 -10.14
C ALA A 28 9.67 -6.52 -10.37
N PRO A 29 10.06 -5.82 -11.47
CA PRO A 29 9.60 -4.47 -11.76
C PRO A 29 8.07 -4.35 -11.67
N GLY A 30 7.59 -3.39 -10.86
CA GLY A 30 6.16 -3.16 -10.65
C GLY A 30 5.45 -4.20 -9.77
N HIS A 31 6.13 -5.21 -9.24
CA HIS A 31 5.55 -6.15 -8.29
C HIS A 31 5.07 -5.44 -7.02
N VAL A 32 5.94 -4.66 -6.36
CA VAL A 32 5.60 -3.94 -5.12
C VAL A 32 4.41 -3.00 -5.31
N VAL A 33 4.38 -2.25 -6.41
CA VAL A 33 3.28 -1.32 -6.72
C VAL A 33 1.95 -2.07 -6.88
N ARG A 34 1.93 -3.17 -7.62
CA ARG A 34 0.73 -4.01 -7.77
C ARG A 34 0.30 -4.60 -6.43
N LEU A 35 1.26 -5.03 -5.62
CA LEU A 35 0.99 -5.62 -4.31
C LEU A 35 0.37 -4.60 -3.35
N VAL A 36 0.96 -3.42 -3.22
CA VAL A 36 0.43 -2.31 -2.41
C VAL A 36 -0.99 -1.94 -2.87
N THR A 37 -1.22 -1.85 -4.18
CA THR A 37 -2.55 -1.52 -4.72
C THR A 37 -3.58 -2.59 -4.36
N LYS A 38 -3.25 -3.87 -4.55
CA LYS A 38 -4.14 -5.00 -4.26
C LYS A 38 -4.49 -5.07 -2.77
N VAL A 39 -3.49 -4.93 -1.91
CA VAL A 39 -3.66 -4.96 -0.46
C VAL A 39 -4.49 -3.75 -0.01
N ALA A 40 -4.15 -2.53 -0.45
CA ALA A 40 -4.89 -1.33 -0.10
C ALA A 40 -6.38 -1.42 -0.48
N GLN A 41 -6.70 -2.01 -1.64
CA GLN A 41 -8.07 -2.28 -2.03
C GLN A 41 -8.76 -3.28 -1.09
N GLY A 42 -8.06 -4.33 -0.67
CA GLY A 42 -8.56 -5.28 0.34
C GLY A 42 -8.87 -4.60 1.66
N GLN A 43 -7.95 -3.76 2.15
CA GLN A 43 -8.13 -2.99 3.39
C GLN A 43 -9.31 -2.01 3.29
N ALA A 44 -9.47 -1.34 2.15
CA ALA A 44 -10.63 -0.47 1.89
C ALA A 44 -11.95 -1.26 1.90
N ASN A 45 -11.98 -2.44 1.28
CA ASN A 45 -13.16 -3.31 1.25
C ASN A 45 -13.52 -3.85 2.65
N ALA A 46 -12.53 -4.04 3.52
CA ALA A 46 -12.73 -4.37 4.93
C ALA A 46 -13.20 -3.19 5.79
N GLY A 47 -13.34 -1.99 5.19
CA GLY A 47 -13.87 -0.80 5.85
C GLY A 47 -12.81 0.10 6.49
N HIS A 48 -11.51 -0.22 6.38
CA HIS A 48 -10.42 0.62 6.88
C HIS A 48 -10.29 1.90 6.05
N ARG A 49 -9.88 3.00 6.70
CA ARG A 49 -9.80 4.33 6.07
C ARG A 49 -8.62 5.14 6.61
N GLY A 50 -8.22 6.15 5.84
CA GLY A 50 -7.19 7.11 6.25
C GLY A 50 -5.89 6.41 6.68
N TRP A 51 -5.34 6.82 7.82
CA TRP A 51 -4.08 6.30 8.33
C TRP A 51 -4.11 4.80 8.62
N GLN A 52 -5.20 4.27 9.20
CA GLN A 52 -5.33 2.84 9.50
C GLN A 52 -5.24 1.99 8.23
N LEU A 53 -5.84 2.43 7.13
CA LEU A 53 -5.73 1.72 5.85
C LEU A 53 -4.26 1.65 5.39
N ILE A 54 -3.53 2.76 5.50
CA ILE A 54 -2.14 2.86 5.06
C ILE A 54 -1.25 1.95 5.91
N GLU A 55 -1.41 2.01 7.24
CA GLU A 55 -0.66 1.18 8.19
C GLU A 55 -0.87 -0.32 7.94
N LEU A 56 -2.14 -0.76 7.85
CA LEU A 56 -2.46 -2.17 7.59
C LEU A 56 -1.97 -2.63 6.21
N THR A 57 -2.02 -1.73 5.21
CA THR A 57 -1.48 -2.01 3.89
C THR A 57 0.02 -2.25 3.95
N GLU A 58 0.77 -1.38 4.65
CA GLU A 58 2.21 -1.54 4.80
C GLU A 58 2.58 -2.85 5.49
N LEU A 59 1.92 -3.15 6.62
CA LEU A 59 2.19 -4.38 7.39
C LEU A 59 1.98 -5.63 6.54
N GLU A 60 0.86 -5.71 5.81
CA GLU A 60 0.54 -6.88 4.99
C GLU A 60 1.46 -6.99 3.76
N VAL A 61 1.82 -5.88 3.12
CA VAL A 61 2.76 -5.90 1.98
C VAL A 61 4.13 -6.39 2.44
N ARG A 62 4.66 -5.83 3.54
CA ARG A 62 5.95 -6.25 4.10
C ARG A 62 5.95 -7.72 4.49
N ALA A 63 4.86 -8.20 5.12
CA ALA A 63 4.73 -9.61 5.47
C ALA A 63 4.81 -10.51 4.23
N ARG A 64 4.14 -10.14 3.13
CA ARG A 64 4.18 -10.90 1.87
C ARG A 64 5.54 -10.87 1.19
N LEU A 65 6.22 -9.71 1.16
CA LEU A 65 7.55 -9.55 0.57
C LEU A 65 8.67 -10.27 1.34
N LEU A 66 8.43 -10.63 2.61
CA LEU A 66 9.37 -11.45 3.39
C LEU A 66 9.16 -12.96 3.19
N THR A 67 8.02 -13.36 2.61
CA THR A 67 7.65 -14.78 2.43
C THR A 67 7.73 -15.26 0.98
N ASP A 68 7.69 -14.34 0.01
CA ASP A 68 8.00 -14.60 -1.41
C ASP A 68 9.52 -14.57 -1.64
#